data_AF-A0A0D3D9U2-F1
#
_entry.id   AF-A0A0D3D9U2-F1
#
_cell.length_a   1.000
_cell.length_b   1.000
_cell.length_c   1.000
_cell.angle_alpha   90.00
_cell.angle_beta   90.00
_cell.angle_gamma   90.00
#
_symmetry.space_group_name_H-M   'P 1'
#
loop_
_entity.id
_entity.type
_entity.pdbx_description
1 polymer ?
#
loop_
_entity_poly.entity_id
_entity_poly.type
_entity_poly.pdbx_seq_one_letter_code
_entity_poly.pdbx_strand_id
1 'polypeptide(L)'
;KPSIGSILKLSSVYGGDKTVIFTPHVYQDVFIPGWALKVDDEMIGYWPGELFTHLKNGASRVRFGGNTYISPDGISPPMGNGHFPLKDYQRSSSFLHVKLTNHRYQTIEAKTILRNADSRCFRLMDRRYTKENGKSFSYGGAGGRCGI
;
A
#
# COMPACT_ATOMS: atom_id res chain seq x y z
N LYS A 1 -7.68 -17.61 7.14
CA LYS A 1 -7.39 -17.21 5.76
C LYS A 1 -7.95 -15.81 5.54
N PRO A 2 -7.11 -14.82 5.24
CA PRO A 2 -7.51 -13.49 4.84
C PRO A 2 -8.33 -13.57 3.54
N SER A 3 -9.33 -12.71 3.46
CA SER A 3 -10.20 -12.53 2.29
C SER A 3 -10.36 -11.04 2.02
N ILE A 4 -10.91 -10.70 0.87
CA ILE A 4 -11.33 -9.33 0.59
C ILE A 4 -12.33 -8.89 1.66
N GLY A 5 -12.13 -7.68 2.20
CA GLY A 5 -12.95 -7.12 3.28
C GLY A 5 -12.66 -7.67 4.69
N SER A 6 -11.77 -8.65 4.84
CA SER A 6 -11.39 -9.14 6.17
C SER A 6 -10.40 -8.20 6.87
N ILE A 7 -10.48 -8.15 8.19
CA ILE A 7 -9.51 -7.46 9.05
C ILE A 7 -8.30 -8.37 9.25
N LEU A 8 -7.10 -7.84 9.06
CA LEU A 8 -5.87 -8.53 9.43
C LEU A 8 -5.85 -8.70 10.96
N LYS A 9 -5.78 -9.95 11.43
CA LYS A 9 -5.92 -10.29 12.85
C LYS A 9 -4.81 -9.71 13.74
N LEU A 10 -3.64 -9.43 13.17
CA LEU A 10 -2.50 -8.89 13.86
C LEU A 10 -2.30 -7.42 13.47
N SER A 11 -2.07 -6.57 14.47
CA SER A 11 -1.75 -5.17 14.30
C SER A 11 -0.57 -4.80 15.20
N SER A 12 0.32 -3.93 14.71
CA SER A 12 1.31 -3.29 15.57
C SER A 12 0.65 -2.21 16.44
N VAL A 13 1.27 -1.91 17.57
CA VAL A 13 0.85 -0.83 18.48
C VAL A 13 1.83 0.32 18.35
N TYR A 14 1.33 1.56 18.34
CA TYR A 14 2.17 2.75 18.25
C TYR A 14 3.19 2.81 19.39
N GLY A 15 4.48 2.82 19.05
CA GLY A 15 5.57 2.82 20.03
C GLY A 15 5.75 1.50 20.79
N GLY A 16 5.07 0.42 20.37
CA GLY A 16 5.30 -0.91 20.89
C GLY A 16 6.54 -1.57 20.28
N ASP A 17 7.01 -2.63 20.93
CA ASP A 17 8.26 -3.30 20.58
C ASP A 17 8.13 -4.28 19.40
N LYS A 18 6.91 -4.51 18.91
CA LYS A 18 6.60 -5.46 17.84
C LYS A 18 5.95 -4.75 16.66
N THR A 19 6.55 -4.94 15.48
CA THR A 19 5.98 -4.51 14.21
C THR A 19 5.45 -5.72 13.46
N VAL A 20 4.21 -5.61 13.00
CA VAL A 20 3.55 -6.60 12.15
C VAL A 20 3.74 -6.17 10.71
N ILE A 21 4.24 -7.08 9.87
CA ILE A 21 4.46 -6.86 8.45
C ILE A 21 3.63 -7.90 7.70
N PHE A 22 3.01 -7.49 6.61
CA PHE A 22 2.35 -8.35 5.64
C PHE A 22 2.79 -7.91 4.24
N THR A 23 2.90 -8.87 3.32
CA THR A 23 3.46 -8.64 1.98
C THR A 23 2.39 -8.83 0.93
N PRO A 24 1.65 -7.77 0.55
CA PRO A 24 0.72 -7.86 -0.56
C PRO A 24 1.47 -7.92 -1.89
N HIS A 25 1.07 -8.86 -2.74
CA HIS A 25 1.60 -8.98 -4.11
C HIS A 25 0.44 -9.15 -5.09
N VAL A 26 0.34 -8.19 -6.01
CA VAL A 26 -0.54 -8.27 -7.18
C VAL A 26 0.31 -8.59 -8.39
N TYR A 27 0.00 -9.68 -9.09
CA TYR A 27 0.73 -10.11 -10.27
C TYR A 27 -0.21 -10.68 -11.32
N GLN A 28 0.25 -10.64 -12.56
CA GLN A 28 -0.42 -11.32 -13.66
C GLN A 28 0.10 -12.75 -13.75
N ASP A 29 -0.81 -13.73 -13.74
CA ASP A 29 -0.47 -15.15 -13.84
C ASP A 29 -0.21 -15.53 -15.31
N VAL A 30 0.86 -16.32 -15.52
CA VAL A 30 1.38 -16.71 -16.84
C VAL A 30 0.68 -17.95 -17.38
N PHE A 31 0.26 -18.85 -16.48
CA PHE A 31 -0.31 -20.14 -16.82
C PHE A 31 -1.81 -20.03 -17.04
N ILE A 32 -2.47 -19.26 -16.18
CA ILE A 32 -3.89 -18.94 -16.30
C ILE A 32 -3.97 -17.43 -16.51
N PRO A 33 -4.36 -16.92 -17.70
CA PRO A 33 -4.39 -15.49 -17.96
C PRO A 33 -5.33 -14.73 -17.02
N GLY A 34 -4.76 -13.96 -16.10
CA GLY A 34 -5.54 -13.17 -15.15
C GLY A 34 -4.67 -12.53 -14.08
N TRP A 35 -5.30 -11.78 -13.20
CA TRP A 35 -4.66 -11.09 -12.09
C TRP A 35 -4.89 -11.85 -10.80
N ALA A 36 -3.84 -12.03 -10.01
CA ALA A 36 -3.90 -12.62 -8.68
C ALA A 36 -3.50 -11.60 -7.63
N LEU A 37 -4.20 -11.61 -6.50
CA LEU A 37 -3.78 -10.96 -5.26
C LEU A 37 -3.45 -12.05 -4.26
N LYS A 38 -2.23 -12.01 -3.73
CA LYS A 38 -1.85 -12.76 -2.54
C LYS A 38 -1.33 -11.84 -1.45
N VAL A 39 -1.47 -12.27 -0.21
CA VAL A 39 -0.80 -11.66 0.94
C VAL A 39 0.08 -12.74 1.55
N ASP A 40 1.37 -12.45 1.60
CA ASP A 40 2.41 -13.42 1.91
C ASP A 40 2.30 -14.64 0.98
N ASP A 41 2.00 -15.82 1.53
CA ASP A 41 1.82 -17.06 0.77
C ASP A 41 0.34 -17.48 0.62
N GLU A 42 -0.60 -16.65 1.07
CA GLU A 42 -2.04 -16.93 0.96
C GLU A 42 -2.68 -16.18 -0.22
N MET A 43 -3.25 -16.94 -1.17
CA MET A 43 -4.05 -16.38 -2.26
C MET A 43 -5.36 -15.79 -1.71
N ILE A 44 -5.59 -14.52 -1.99
CA ILE A 44 -6.78 -13.77 -1.56
C ILE A 44 -7.86 -13.79 -2.63
N GLY A 45 -7.46 -13.65 -3.89
CA GLY A 45 -8.39 -13.55 -5.01
C GLY A 45 -7.70 -13.67 -6.35
N TYR A 46 -8.50 -14.07 -7.34
CA TYR A 46 -8.10 -14.21 -8.73
C TYR A 46 -9.17 -13.61 -9.63
N TRP A 47 -8.74 -12.83 -10.62
CA TRP A 47 -9.61 -12.16 -11.58
C TRP A 47 -9.19 -12.56 -12.99
N PRO A 48 -10.02 -13.31 -13.74
CA PRO A 48 -9.74 -13.68 -15.11
C PRO A 48 -9.45 -12.45 -15.99
N GLY A 49 -8.51 -12.60 -16.93
CA GLY A 49 -8.08 -11.51 -17.80
C GLY A 49 -9.21 -10.92 -18.65
N GLU A 50 -10.26 -11.70 -18.93
CA GLU A 50 -11.45 -11.30 -19.68
C GLU A 50 -12.27 -10.21 -19.00
N LEU A 51 -12.14 -10.05 -17.67
CA LEU A 51 -12.79 -8.98 -16.93
C LEU A 51 -12.19 -7.60 -17.23
N PHE A 52 -11.00 -7.55 -17.81
CA PHE A 52 -10.24 -6.33 -18.00
C PHE A 52 -10.03 -5.99 -19.46
N THR A 53 -10.39 -4.77 -19.85
CA THR A 53 -10.10 -4.24 -21.19
C THR A 53 -8.67 -3.70 -21.29
N HIS A 54 -8.21 -2.94 -20.28
CA HIS A 54 -6.91 -2.26 -20.31
C HIS A 54 -5.79 -2.97 -19.54
N LEU A 55 -6.13 -3.94 -18.69
CA LEU A 55 -5.15 -4.67 -17.87
C LEU A 55 -4.92 -6.11 -18.35
N LYS A 56 -5.52 -6.51 -19.49
CA LYS A 56 -5.41 -7.87 -20.01
C LYS A 56 -3.97 -8.31 -20.30
N ASN A 57 -3.10 -7.38 -20.69
CA ASN A 57 -1.71 -7.64 -21.09
C ASN A 57 -0.71 -6.95 -20.15
N GLY A 58 -1.07 -6.79 -18.88
CA GLY A 58 -0.27 -6.11 -17.88
C GLY A 58 -0.64 -4.64 -17.70
N ALA A 59 0.11 -3.95 -16.85
CA ALA A 59 -0.12 -2.55 -16.50
C ALA A 59 0.99 -1.65 -17.04
N SER A 60 0.62 -0.57 -17.74
CA SER A 60 1.55 0.48 -18.18
C SER A 60 1.81 1.55 -17.11
N ARG A 61 0.96 1.61 -16.07
CA ARG A 61 1.09 2.53 -14.94
C ARG A 61 0.75 1.79 -13.65
N VAL A 62 1.62 1.92 -12.65
CA VAL A 62 1.40 1.38 -11.31
C VAL A 62 1.53 2.51 -10.30
N ARG A 63 0.63 2.57 -9.32
CA ARG A 63 0.62 3.58 -8.25
C ARG A 63 0.57 2.86 -6.92
N PHE A 64 1.40 3.30 -5.99
CA PHE A 64 1.41 2.85 -4.61
C PHE A 64 0.86 3.95 -3.71
N GLY A 65 0.12 3.57 -2.67
CA GLY A 65 -0.47 4.50 -1.72
C GLY A 65 -1.94 4.21 -1.52
N GLY A 66 -2.73 5.26 -1.35
CA GLY A 66 -4.17 5.19 -1.19
C GLY A 66 -4.81 6.55 -1.49
N ASN A 67 -6.12 6.56 -1.65
CA ASN A 67 -6.89 7.77 -1.76
C ASN A 67 -7.69 7.95 -0.47
N THR A 68 -7.81 9.19 -0.01
CA THR A 68 -8.82 9.57 0.99
C THR A 68 -9.83 10.49 0.34
N TYR A 69 -11.06 10.38 0.80
CA TYR A 69 -12.14 11.25 0.42
C TYR A 69 -12.66 11.95 1.68
N ILE A 70 -13.22 13.15 1.51
CA ILE A 70 -13.99 13.78 2.59
C ILE A 70 -15.15 12.85 2.89
N SER A 71 -15.31 12.50 4.16
CA SER A 71 -16.48 11.76 4.61
C SER A 71 -17.73 12.62 4.39
N PRO A 72 -18.88 12.07 3.97
CA PRO A 72 -20.11 12.83 3.77
C PRO A 72 -20.56 13.66 5.00
N ASP A 73 -20.17 13.25 6.21
CA ASP A 73 -20.40 13.96 7.47
C ASP A 73 -19.33 15.01 7.83
N GLY A 74 -18.33 15.19 6.95
CA GLY A 74 -17.21 16.11 7.13
C GLY A 74 -16.09 15.61 8.05
N ILE A 75 -16.16 14.37 8.56
CA ILE A 75 -15.17 13.78 9.47
C ILE A 75 -14.46 12.60 8.80
N SER A 76 -13.23 12.81 8.33
CA SER A 76 -12.44 11.71 7.77
C SER A 76 -11.89 10.81 8.89
N PRO A 77 -11.84 9.48 8.69
CA PRO A 77 -11.24 8.57 9.66
C PRO A 77 -9.71 8.76 9.76
N PRO A 78 -9.07 8.28 10.83
CA PRO A 78 -7.61 8.21 10.90
C PRO A 78 -7.05 7.32 9.78
N MET A 79 -5.86 7.66 9.30
CA MET A 79 -5.13 6.87 8.30
C MET A 79 -3.89 6.23 8.95
N GLY A 80 -3.60 4.98 8.56
CA GLY A 80 -2.46 4.24 9.08
C GLY A 80 -2.62 4.00 10.58
N ASN A 81 -1.67 4.46 11.37
CA ASN A 81 -1.70 4.39 12.82
C ASN A 81 -2.35 5.62 13.49
N GLY A 82 -2.95 6.54 12.72
CA GLY A 82 -3.57 7.75 13.25
C GLY A 82 -2.59 8.88 13.61
N HIS A 83 -1.29 8.70 13.38
CA HIS A 83 -0.27 9.72 13.61
C HIS A 83 0.39 10.16 12.32
N PHE A 84 0.89 11.39 12.30
CA PHE A 84 1.75 11.80 11.19
C PHE A 84 3.05 10.99 11.19
N PRO A 85 3.57 10.64 10.00
CA PRO A 85 4.81 9.90 9.89
C PRO A 85 5.96 10.69 10.52
N LEU A 86 6.76 10.00 11.32
CA LEU A 86 7.96 10.51 11.99
C LEU A 86 9.22 9.95 11.33
N LYS A 87 10.40 10.46 11.66
CA LYS A 87 11.66 9.86 11.20
C LYS A 87 11.81 8.38 11.64
N ASP A 88 11.28 8.05 12.81
CA ASP A 88 11.24 6.68 13.34
C ASP A 88 10.17 5.83 12.62
N TYR A 89 10.60 4.70 12.04
CA TYR A 89 9.73 3.74 11.37
C TYR A 89 8.82 2.99 12.35
N GLN A 90 9.27 2.71 13.57
CA GLN A 90 8.47 1.95 14.55
C GLN A 90 7.24 2.74 15.04
N ARG A 91 7.27 4.06 14.85
CA ARG A 91 6.16 4.97 15.15
C ARG A 91 5.42 5.45 13.89
N SER A 92 5.68 4.85 12.73
CA SER A 92 5.09 5.28 11.46
C SER A 92 4.53 4.10 10.67
N SER A 93 3.29 4.21 10.18
CA SER A 93 2.80 3.28 9.15
C SER A 93 3.57 3.49 7.86
N SER A 94 4.08 2.39 7.27
CA SER A 94 5.03 2.47 6.16
C SER A 94 4.81 1.34 5.16
N PHE A 95 5.04 1.64 3.88
CA PHE A 95 5.32 0.62 2.87
C PHE A 95 6.84 0.52 2.71
N LEU A 96 7.35 -0.71 2.81
CA LEU A 96 8.76 -1.05 2.66
C LEU A 96 8.96 -1.88 1.39
N HIS A 97 10.17 -1.86 0.83
CA HIS A 97 10.54 -2.65 -0.34
C HIS A 97 9.54 -2.56 -1.50
N VAL A 98 9.10 -1.35 -1.83
CA VAL A 98 8.15 -1.10 -2.90
C VAL A 98 8.80 -1.46 -4.25
N LYS A 99 8.32 -2.55 -4.85
CA LYS A 99 8.89 -3.16 -6.05
C LYS A 99 7.80 -3.40 -7.10
N LEU A 100 8.24 -3.63 -8.33
CA LEU A 100 7.39 -3.95 -9.47
C LEU A 100 7.85 -5.27 -10.09
N THR A 101 6.92 -6.00 -10.70
CA THR A 101 7.23 -7.15 -11.54
C THR A 101 7.12 -6.72 -13.00
N ASN A 102 8.18 -6.91 -13.78
CA ASN A 102 8.17 -6.57 -15.21
C ASN A 102 7.56 -7.71 -16.07
N HIS A 103 7.41 -7.47 -17.38
CA HIS A 103 6.89 -8.46 -18.33
C HIS A 103 7.74 -9.74 -18.47
N ARG A 104 8.96 -9.75 -17.95
CA ARG A 104 9.84 -10.94 -17.87
C ARG A 104 9.76 -11.63 -16.51
N TYR A 105 8.78 -11.28 -15.69
CA TYR A 105 8.61 -11.78 -14.33
C TYR A 105 9.79 -11.49 -13.39
N GLN A 106 10.52 -10.42 -13.66
CA GLN A 106 11.62 -9.98 -12.82
C GLN A 106 11.16 -8.87 -11.89
N THR A 107 11.57 -8.99 -10.62
CA THR A 107 11.37 -7.96 -9.62
C THR A 107 12.35 -6.80 -9.86
N ILE A 108 11.82 -5.59 -10.01
CA ILE A 108 12.58 -4.36 -10.21
C ILE A 108 12.18 -3.31 -9.16
N GLU A 109 13.11 -2.43 -8.82
CA GLU A 109 12.83 -1.33 -7.89
C GLU A 109 11.85 -0.32 -8.51
N ALA A 110 10.87 0.12 -7.72
CA ALA A 110 9.89 1.09 -8.19
C ALA A 110 10.51 2.49 -8.27
N LYS A 111 10.56 3.06 -9.48
CA LYS A 111 10.84 4.49 -9.67
C LYS A 111 9.57 5.28 -9.35
N THR A 112 9.37 5.62 -8.08
CA THR A 112 8.15 6.30 -7.62
C THR A 112 8.30 7.81 -7.74
N ILE A 113 7.39 8.46 -8.47
CA ILE A 113 7.15 9.91 -8.38
C ILE A 113 6.01 10.09 -7.37
N LEU A 114 6.32 10.63 -6.20
CA LEU A 114 5.30 10.95 -5.20
C LEU A 114 4.55 12.21 -5.64
N ARG A 115 3.24 12.10 -5.85
CA ARG A 115 2.36 13.27 -5.82
C ARG A 115 1.95 13.46 -4.36
N ASN A 116 2.38 14.59 -3.78
CA ASN A 116 2.05 14.95 -2.41
C ASN A 116 0.54 14.88 -2.18
N ALA A 117 0.16 14.20 -1.09
CA ALA A 117 -1.19 14.16 -0.54
C ALA A 117 -1.25 14.93 0.80
N ASP A 118 -0.31 15.85 1.00
CA ASP A 118 -0.21 16.62 2.22
C ASP A 118 -1.45 17.50 2.34
N SER A 119 -2.24 17.20 3.36
CA SER A 119 -3.42 17.95 3.76
C SER A 119 -3.28 18.30 5.24
N ARG A 120 -4.28 18.99 5.79
CA ARG A 120 -4.34 19.24 7.24
C ARG A 120 -4.33 17.94 8.05
N CYS A 121 -4.90 16.86 7.52
CA CYS A 121 -5.14 15.63 8.28
C CYS A 121 -4.21 14.49 7.96
N PHE A 122 -3.59 14.47 6.78
CA PHE A 122 -2.80 13.36 6.30
C PHE A 122 -1.49 13.86 5.71
N ARG A 123 -0.43 13.08 5.92
CA ARG A 123 0.90 13.35 5.37
C ARG A 123 1.49 12.11 4.74
N LEU A 124 2.31 12.34 3.72
CA LEU A 124 3.10 11.33 3.05
C LEU A 124 4.58 11.73 3.14
N MET A 125 5.38 10.89 3.78
CA MET A 125 6.82 11.11 3.93
C MET A 125 7.58 10.15 3.01
N ASP A 126 8.20 10.68 1.95
CA ASP A 126 9.16 9.89 1.18
C ASP A 126 10.33 9.49 2.07
N ARG A 127 10.79 8.25 1.90
CA ARG A 127 11.93 7.74 2.63
C ARG A 127 13.12 7.63 1.70
N ARG A 128 14.29 8.00 2.23
CA ARG A 128 15.54 7.74 1.53
C ARG A 128 15.70 6.23 1.39
N TYR A 129 16.09 5.82 0.19
CA TYR A 129 16.40 4.43 -0.09
C TYR A 129 17.55 3.95 0.81
N THR A 130 17.36 2.81 1.47
CA THR A 130 18.43 2.06 2.14
C THR A 130 18.35 0.60 1.71
N LYS A 131 19.45 -0.15 1.81
CA LYS A 131 19.42 -1.60 1.52
C LYS A 131 18.44 -2.35 2.44
N GLU A 132 18.33 -1.88 3.69
CA GLU A 132 17.46 -2.47 4.72
C GLU A 132 15.98 -2.26 4.44
N ASN A 133 15.56 -1.09 3.94
CA ASN A 133 14.14 -0.74 3.77
C ASN A 133 13.68 -0.69 2.31
N GLY A 134 14.60 -0.74 1.35
CA GLY A 134 14.35 -0.55 -0.08
C GLY A 134 13.73 0.81 -0.40
N LYS A 135 13.05 0.92 -1.55
CA LYS A 135 12.16 2.06 -1.80
C LYS A 135 10.99 1.99 -0.82
N SER A 136 10.77 3.07 -0.09
CA SER A 136 9.80 3.10 0.99
C SER A 136 9.17 4.48 1.13
N PHE A 137 8.01 4.53 1.76
CA PHE A 137 7.34 5.76 2.17
C PHE A 137 6.53 5.50 3.42
N SER A 138 6.37 6.51 4.26
CA SER A 138 5.50 6.46 5.43
C SER A 138 4.30 7.38 5.26
N TYR A 139 3.18 7.01 5.84
CA TYR A 139 1.92 7.70 5.69
C TYR A 139 1.14 7.66 7.01
N GLY A 140 0.21 8.59 7.16
CA GLY A 140 -0.73 8.57 8.27
C GLY A 140 -1.25 9.95 8.64
N GLY A 141 -2.08 9.96 9.67
CA GLY A 141 -2.62 11.16 10.28
C GLY A 141 -3.96 10.91 10.98
N ALA A 142 -4.33 11.82 11.87
CA ALA A 142 -5.43 11.60 12.81
C ALA A 142 -6.83 11.64 12.17
N GLY A 143 -6.94 12.11 10.93
CA GLY A 143 -8.25 12.40 10.34
C GLY A 143 -8.91 13.61 11.02
N GLY A 144 -10.24 13.63 11.03
CA GLY A 144 -11.05 14.73 11.55
C GLY A 144 -11.63 15.61 10.46
N ARG A 145 -11.75 16.92 10.72
CA ARG A 145 -12.27 17.90 9.75
C ARG A 145 -11.20 18.25 8.72
N CYS A 146 -11.09 17.40 7.72
CA CYS A 146 -10.01 17.41 6.74
C CYS A 146 -10.24 18.29 5.52
N GLY A 147 -11.39 18.99 5.49
CA GLY A 147 -11.81 19.98 4.48
C GLY A 147 -10.79 20.20 3.38
N ILE A 148 -10.97 19.48 2.28
CA ILE A 148 -10.22 19.71 1.04
C ILE A 148 -10.70 21.04 0.47
#